data_AF-A0A951ZI26-F1
#
_entry.id   AF-A0A951ZI26-F1
#
_cell.length_a   1.000
_cell.length_b   1.000
_cell.length_c   1.000
_cell.angle_alpha   90.00
_cell.angle_beta   90.00
_cell.angle_gamma   90.00
#
_symmetry.space_group_name_H-M   'P 1'
#
loop_
_entity.id
_entity.type
_entity.pdbx_description
1 polymer ?
#
loop_
_entity_poly.entity_id
_entity_poly.type
_entity_poly.pdbx_seq_one_letter_code
_entity_poly.pdbx_strand_id
1 'polypeptide(L)'
;MSKETTTLDRLRPSADWAKSPLLNRKGWKAVRFGDVVDNLNETCDPEHAGLDRFIGLEHLEPGSLHVRQYGRIAEGITFNRRCRPGQVLFGKRRAYQRKVAVADVNAVVSGDIYVLAPKSNRLLPELLPFICLSDRFLQHAIET
;
A
#
# COMPACT_ATOMS: atom_id res chain seq x y z
N MET A 1 -18.75 43.53 2.27
CA MET A 1 -18.66 42.07 2.46
C MET A 1 -17.23 41.66 2.17
N SER A 2 -16.38 41.58 3.21
CA SER A 2 -14.96 41.27 3.06
C SER A 2 -14.78 39.80 2.70
N LYS A 3 -14.08 39.53 1.60
CA LYS A 3 -13.65 38.19 1.22
C LYS A 3 -12.55 37.76 2.19
N GLU A 4 -12.84 36.80 3.07
CA GLU A 4 -11.82 36.12 3.86
C GLU A 4 -10.84 35.44 2.90
N THR A 5 -9.59 35.87 2.92
CA THR A 5 -8.53 35.27 2.12
C THR A 5 -8.13 33.97 2.81
N THR A 6 -8.44 32.84 2.19
CA THR A 6 -8.11 31.50 2.67
C THR A 6 -6.61 31.39 2.93
N THR A 7 -6.23 30.90 4.11
CA THR A 7 -4.84 30.80 4.63
C THR A 7 -3.84 30.15 3.68
N LEU A 8 -4.31 29.38 2.69
CA LEU A 8 -3.49 28.71 1.68
C LEU A 8 -2.78 29.69 0.73
N ASP A 9 -3.38 30.85 0.40
CA ASP A 9 -2.79 31.83 -0.53
C ASP A 9 -1.53 32.51 0.05
N ARG A 10 -1.27 32.32 1.36
CA ARG A 10 -0.12 32.87 2.08
C ARG A 10 1.02 31.85 2.24
N LEU A 11 0.81 30.59 1.86
CA LEU A 11 1.85 29.58 1.95
C LEU A 11 2.93 29.86 0.90
N ARG A 12 4.17 30.00 1.35
CA ARG A 12 5.35 30.05 0.48
C ARG A 12 6.16 28.78 0.69
N PRO A 13 6.77 28.21 -0.36
CA PRO A 13 7.77 27.17 -0.19
C PRO A 13 8.84 27.65 0.80
N SER A 14 9.11 26.86 1.83
CA SER A 14 10.18 27.20 2.78
C SER A 14 11.52 27.14 2.03
N ALA A 15 12.23 28.28 1.98
CA ALA A 15 13.54 28.37 1.32
C ALA A 15 14.56 27.38 1.91
N ASP A 16 14.38 27.00 3.17
CA ASP A 16 15.24 26.08 3.91
C ASP A 16 14.63 24.68 4.09
N TRP A 17 13.66 24.27 3.25
CA TRP A 17 13.00 22.96 3.39
C TRP A 17 14.00 21.78 3.43
N ALA A 18 15.10 21.88 2.69
CA ALA A 18 16.17 20.88 2.66
C ALA A 18 16.95 20.78 3.98
N LYS A 19 16.94 21.84 4.81
CA LYS A 19 17.52 21.87 6.17
C LYS A 19 16.50 21.51 7.24
N SER A 20 15.29 21.09 6.85
CA SER A 20 14.26 20.68 7.79
C SER A 20 14.78 19.59 8.73
N PRO A 21 14.55 19.70 10.05
CA PRO A 21 14.86 18.64 11.01
C PRO A 21 14.26 17.28 10.63
N LEU A 22 13.16 17.27 9.86
CA LEU A 22 12.53 16.05 9.32
C LEU A 22 13.46 15.25 8.39
N LEU A 23 14.42 15.93 7.74
CA LEU A 23 15.38 15.33 6.82
C LEU A 23 16.73 15.03 7.52
N ASN A 24 16.87 15.33 8.81
CA ASN A 24 18.06 14.99 9.57
C ASN A 24 18.12 13.47 9.80
N ARG A 25 19.06 12.82 9.12
CA ARG A 25 19.24 11.36 9.17
C ARG A 25 20.13 10.89 10.34
N LYS A 26 20.58 11.79 11.22
CA LYS A 26 21.40 11.42 12.38
C LYS A 26 20.63 10.42 13.25
N GLY A 27 21.23 9.26 13.49
CA GLY A 27 20.62 8.18 14.28
C GLY A 27 19.72 7.22 13.48
N TRP A 28 19.55 7.43 12.17
CA TRP A 28 18.81 6.49 11.33
C TRP A 28 19.60 5.18 11.17
N LYS A 29 18.89 4.06 11.33
CA LYS A 29 19.45 2.72 11.10
C LYS A 29 19.00 2.21 9.74
N ALA A 30 19.94 1.88 8.87
CA ALA A 30 19.65 1.15 7.64
C ALA A 30 19.15 -0.27 7.96
N VAL A 31 18.07 -0.69 7.30
CA VAL A 31 17.46 -2.02 7.44
C VAL A 31 17.07 -2.55 6.07
N ARG A 32 16.95 -3.87 5.93
CA ARG A 32 16.34 -4.45 4.72
C ARG A 32 14.82 -4.36 4.83
N PHE A 33 14.14 -4.24 3.69
CA PHE A 33 12.68 -4.18 3.66
C PHE A 33 12.04 -5.39 4.37
N GLY A 34 12.53 -6.60 4.06
CA GLY A 34 12.07 -7.84 4.69
C GLY A 34 12.39 -7.98 6.19
N ASP A 35 13.21 -7.11 6.77
CA ASP A 35 13.45 -7.09 8.23
C ASP A 35 12.30 -6.42 8.98
N VAL A 36 11.53 -5.56 8.30
CA VAL A 36 10.50 -4.69 8.91
C VAL A 36 9.11 -4.84 8.28
N VAL A 37 8.98 -5.60 7.19
CA VAL A 37 7.70 -5.91 6.52
C VAL A 37 7.52 -7.41 6.37
N ASP A 38 6.34 -7.92 6.70
CA ASP A 38 5.91 -9.29 6.41
C ASP A 38 5.04 -9.35 5.16
N ASN A 39 5.23 -10.42 4.37
CA ASN A 39 4.28 -10.84 3.35
C ASN A 39 3.35 -11.89 3.96
N LEU A 40 2.12 -11.48 4.24
CA LEU A 40 1.10 -12.27 4.89
C LEU A 40 0.47 -13.24 3.89
N ASN A 41 0.71 -14.53 4.09
CA ASN A 41 0.15 -15.60 3.27
C ASN A 41 -0.98 -16.36 3.99
N GLU A 42 -1.68 -15.67 4.87
CA GLU A 42 -2.84 -16.24 5.55
C GLU A 42 -3.92 -16.61 4.53
N THR A 43 -4.38 -17.86 4.58
CA THR A 43 -5.47 -18.34 3.75
C THR A 43 -6.71 -18.60 4.60
N CYS A 44 -7.88 -18.46 3.99
CA CYS A 44 -9.16 -18.83 4.56
C CYS A 44 -10.08 -19.39 3.48
N ASP A 45 -11.06 -20.18 3.90
CA ASP A 45 -12.25 -20.42 3.09
C ASP A 45 -13.11 -19.15 3.09
N PRO A 46 -13.37 -18.51 1.93
CA PRO A 46 -14.10 -17.26 1.88
C PRO A 46 -15.54 -17.36 2.40
N GLU A 47 -16.22 -18.48 2.16
CA GLU A 47 -17.61 -18.70 2.57
C GLU A 47 -17.70 -18.79 4.10
N HIS A 48 -16.85 -19.64 4.70
CA HIS A 48 -16.76 -19.79 6.15
C HIS A 48 -16.29 -18.51 6.86
N ALA A 49 -15.47 -17.70 6.19
CA ALA A 49 -14.99 -16.41 6.71
C ALA A 49 -16.00 -15.26 6.53
N GLY A 50 -17.15 -15.50 5.90
CA GLY A 50 -18.18 -14.50 5.64
C GLY A 50 -17.72 -13.39 4.68
N LEU A 51 -16.83 -13.73 3.74
CA LEU A 51 -16.31 -12.80 2.73
C LEU A 51 -17.15 -12.89 1.45
N ASP A 52 -17.50 -11.73 0.88
CA ASP A 52 -18.27 -11.63 -0.37
C ASP A 52 -17.44 -11.06 -1.54
N ARG A 53 -16.30 -10.42 -1.23
CA ARG A 53 -15.45 -9.69 -2.18
C ARG A 53 -14.10 -10.35 -2.41
N PHE A 54 -13.60 -10.18 -3.63
CA PHE A 54 -12.20 -10.41 -3.95
C PHE A 54 -11.54 -9.22 -4.64
N ILE A 55 -10.22 -9.14 -4.51
CA ILE A 55 -9.37 -8.14 -5.16
C ILE A 55 -8.41 -8.86 -6.12
N GLY A 56 -8.66 -8.73 -7.41
CA GLY A 56 -7.76 -9.13 -8.48
C GLY A 56 -6.78 -8.01 -8.86
N LEU A 57 -5.81 -8.31 -9.70
CA LEU A 57 -4.83 -7.31 -10.15
C LEU A 57 -5.50 -6.23 -11.01
N GLU A 58 -6.55 -6.58 -11.73
CA GLU A 58 -7.43 -5.72 -12.51
C GLU A 58 -8.16 -4.67 -11.67
N HIS A 59 -8.37 -4.92 -10.37
CA HIS A 59 -9.00 -3.98 -9.45
C HIS A 59 -8.03 -2.96 -8.86
N LEU A 60 -6.72 -3.16 -9.04
CA LEU A 60 -5.68 -2.21 -8.60
C LEU A 60 -5.34 -1.24 -9.74
N GLU A 61 -5.62 0.04 -9.49
CA GLU A 61 -5.29 1.13 -10.41
C GLU A 61 -3.82 1.55 -10.27
N PRO A 62 -3.06 1.65 -11.38
CA PRO A 62 -1.69 2.18 -11.37
C PRO A 62 -1.58 3.53 -10.65
N GLY A 63 -0.70 3.63 -9.65
CA GLY A 63 -0.43 4.88 -8.92
C GLY A 63 -1.50 5.32 -7.93
N SER A 64 -2.63 4.61 -7.83
CA SER A 64 -3.69 4.91 -6.85
C SER A 64 -3.55 4.01 -5.62
N LEU A 65 -3.45 4.63 -4.44
CA LEU A 65 -3.40 3.88 -3.17
C LEU A 65 -4.77 3.34 -2.72
N HIS A 66 -5.85 3.60 -3.46
CA HIS A 66 -7.20 3.19 -3.09
C HIS A 66 -7.70 2.08 -4.00
N VAL A 67 -8.28 1.05 -3.40
CA VAL A 67 -9.08 0.07 -4.13
C VAL A 67 -10.47 0.69 -4.37
N ARG A 68 -10.90 0.75 -5.63
CA ARG A 68 -12.19 1.36 -6.02
C ARG A 68 -13.20 0.36 -6.57
N GLN A 69 -12.72 -0.82 -6.93
CA GLN A 69 -13.50 -1.88 -7.55
C GLN A 69 -13.21 -3.20 -6.85
N TYR A 70 -14.22 -4.06 -6.80
CA TYR A 70 -14.16 -5.38 -6.19
C TYR A 70 -14.93 -6.34 -7.08
N GLY A 71 -14.45 -7.57 -7.19
CA GLY A 71 -15.22 -8.65 -7.79
C GLY A 71 -15.96 -9.43 -6.70
N ARG A 72 -16.95 -10.23 -7.10
CA ARG A 72 -17.73 -11.05 -6.15
C ARG A 72 -17.23 -12.48 -6.12
N ILE A 73 -17.10 -13.06 -4.93
CA ILE A 73 -16.69 -14.46 -4.77
C ILE A 73 -17.67 -15.40 -5.50
N ALA A 74 -18.95 -15.05 -5.54
CA ALA A 74 -19.99 -15.77 -6.27
C ALA A 74 -19.73 -15.91 -7.79
N GLU A 75 -18.79 -15.16 -8.37
CA GLU A 75 -18.36 -15.30 -9.77
C GLU A 75 -17.48 -16.55 -10.00
N GLY A 76 -17.23 -17.37 -8.98
CA GLY A 76 -16.56 -18.67 -9.11
C GLY A 76 -15.04 -18.59 -9.02
N ILE A 77 -14.51 -17.67 -8.20
CA ILE A 77 -13.06 -17.51 -8.01
C ILE A 77 -12.50 -18.50 -6.97
N THR A 78 -11.22 -18.86 -7.12
CA THR A 78 -10.52 -19.84 -6.28
C THR A 78 -9.55 -19.19 -5.28
N PHE A 79 -9.59 -17.86 -5.13
CA PHE A 79 -8.69 -17.14 -4.24
C PHE A 79 -9.02 -17.44 -2.78
N ASN A 80 -7.99 -17.79 -2.01
CA ASN A 80 -8.11 -18.12 -0.59
C ASN A 80 -7.22 -17.25 0.30
N ARG A 81 -6.26 -16.49 -0.26
CA ARG A 81 -5.40 -15.60 0.54
C ARG A 81 -6.19 -14.39 0.99
N ARG A 82 -6.16 -14.08 2.28
CA ARG A 82 -6.95 -13.01 2.90
C ARG A 82 -6.16 -11.71 3.00
N CYS A 83 -6.86 -10.59 2.82
CA CYS A 83 -6.43 -9.27 3.28
C CYS A 83 -7.43 -8.66 4.27
N ARG A 84 -6.95 -7.68 5.03
CA ARG A 84 -7.72 -6.90 6.01
C ARG A 84 -7.48 -5.40 5.80
N PRO A 85 -8.38 -4.53 6.29
CA PRO A 85 -8.20 -3.09 6.23
C PRO A 85 -6.84 -2.65 6.79
N GLY A 86 -6.19 -1.71 6.09
CA GLY A 86 -4.87 -1.16 6.45
C GLY A 86 -3.67 -1.94 5.91
N GLN A 87 -3.87 -3.13 5.35
CA GLN A 87 -2.78 -3.91 4.73
C GLN A 87 -2.49 -3.41 3.31
N VAL A 88 -1.22 -3.43 2.91
CA VAL A 88 -0.79 -2.97 1.59
C VAL A 88 -0.86 -4.13 0.59
N LEU A 89 -1.58 -3.91 -0.51
CA LEU A 89 -1.72 -4.81 -1.63
C LEU A 89 -0.71 -4.42 -2.72
N PHE A 90 0.25 -5.29 -2.99
CA PHE A 90 1.29 -5.05 -3.99
C PHE A 90 1.19 -6.06 -5.13
N GLY A 91 0.98 -5.60 -6.36
CA GLY A 91 0.98 -6.45 -7.55
C GLY A 91 2.38 -7.01 -7.83
N LYS A 92 2.60 -8.29 -7.51
CA LYS A 92 3.89 -8.98 -7.71
C LYS A 92 4.25 -9.05 -9.19
N ARG A 93 3.27 -9.37 -10.05
CA ARG A 93 3.50 -9.45 -11.49
C ARG A 93 3.46 -8.05 -12.09
N ARG A 94 4.35 -7.81 -13.05
CA ARG A 94 4.42 -6.56 -13.81
C ARG A 94 4.55 -5.34 -12.87
N ALA A 95 5.51 -5.39 -11.95
CA ALA A 95 5.78 -4.32 -10.99
C ALA A 95 5.92 -2.92 -11.63
N TYR A 96 6.34 -2.85 -12.91
CA TYR A 96 6.36 -1.62 -13.71
C TYR A 96 4.99 -0.93 -13.85
N GLN A 97 3.87 -1.64 -13.65
CA GLN A 97 2.52 -1.08 -13.64
C GLN A 97 2.20 -0.30 -12.35
N ARG A 98 3.06 -0.36 -11.33
CA ARG A 98 2.92 0.42 -10.08
C ARG A 98 1.57 0.22 -9.40
N LYS A 99 1.09 -1.02 -9.40
CA LYS A 99 -0.17 -1.42 -8.78
C LYS A 99 0.05 -1.68 -7.30
N VAL A 100 -0.16 -0.63 -6.51
CA VAL A 100 -0.02 -0.64 -5.05
C VAL A 100 -1.24 0.04 -4.45
N ALA A 101 -1.98 -0.64 -3.59
CA ALA A 101 -3.13 -0.06 -2.90
C ALA A 101 -3.15 -0.46 -1.42
N VAL A 102 -3.97 0.22 -0.62
CA VAL A 102 -4.27 -0.15 0.76
C VAL A 102 -5.67 -0.77 0.77
N ALA A 103 -5.80 -1.96 1.36
CA ALA A 103 -7.10 -2.57 1.57
C ALA A 103 -7.93 -1.73 2.54
N ASP A 104 -9.18 -1.47 2.21
CA ASP A 104 -10.19 -0.77 3.02
C ASP A 104 -11.25 -1.74 3.59
N VAL A 105 -11.31 -2.97 3.06
CA VAL A 105 -12.25 -4.03 3.45
C VAL A 105 -11.53 -5.36 3.72
N ASN A 106 -12.25 -6.27 4.38
CA ASN A 106 -11.84 -7.68 4.40
C ASN A 106 -12.19 -8.31 3.04
N ALA A 107 -11.25 -9.00 2.42
CA ALA A 107 -11.45 -9.66 1.12
C ALA A 107 -10.44 -10.80 0.95
N VAL A 108 -10.66 -11.64 -0.06
CA VAL A 108 -9.61 -12.51 -0.60
C VAL A 108 -8.91 -11.84 -1.78
N VAL A 109 -7.64 -12.16 -2.01
CA VAL A 109 -6.82 -11.54 -3.05
C VAL A 109 -6.26 -12.57 -4.02
N SER A 110 -6.07 -12.15 -5.28
CA SER A 110 -5.39 -12.97 -6.29
C SER A 110 -4.02 -13.44 -5.82
N GLY A 111 -3.60 -14.63 -6.31
CA GLY A 111 -2.26 -15.20 -6.12
C GLY A 111 -1.13 -14.24 -6.54
N ASP A 112 -1.41 -13.30 -7.44
CA ASP A 112 -0.45 -12.32 -7.97
C ASP A 112 -0.29 -11.06 -7.11
N ILE A 113 -0.96 -10.97 -5.95
CA ILE A 113 -0.91 -9.81 -5.04
C ILE A 113 -0.25 -10.19 -3.72
N TYR A 114 0.86 -9.56 -3.36
CA TYR A 114 1.38 -9.64 -1.99
C TYR A 114 0.52 -8.82 -1.03
N VAL A 115 0.29 -9.36 0.17
CA VAL A 115 -0.38 -8.68 1.27
C VAL A 115 0.69 -8.31 2.29
N LEU A 116 1.02 -7.04 2.38
CA LEU A 116 2.16 -6.53 3.14
C LEU A 116 1.70 -5.80 4.39
N ALA A 117 2.38 -6.03 5.50
CA ALA A 117 2.17 -5.30 6.75
C ALA A 117 3.50 -5.09 7.50
N PRO A 118 3.65 -4.01 8.29
CA PRO A 118 4.79 -3.86 9.19
C PRO A 118 4.86 -5.00 10.21
N LYS A 119 6.05 -5.52 10.49
CA LYS A 119 6.24 -6.56 11.53
C LYS A 119 6.09 -6.04 12.95
N SER A 120 6.30 -4.74 13.14
CA SER A 120 6.39 -4.08 14.43
C SER A 120 6.22 -2.57 14.27
N ASN A 121 6.23 -1.84 15.39
CA ASN A 121 6.23 -0.37 15.43
C ASN A 121 7.50 0.30 14.87
N ARG A 122 8.47 -0.47 14.35
CA ARG A 122 9.68 0.05 13.70
C ARG A 122 9.42 0.72 12.36
N LEU A 123 8.29 0.43 11.73
CA LEU A 123 7.83 1.05 10.49
C LEU A 123 6.39 1.55 10.68
N LEU A 124 6.16 2.83 10.39
CA LEU A 124 4.82 3.41 10.37
C LEU A 124 3.99 2.72 9.27
N PRO A 125 2.83 2.12 9.59
CA PRO A 125 1.98 1.48 8.60
C PRO A 125 1.63 2.39 7.42
N GLU A 126 1.37 3.67 7.69
CA GLU A 126 0.99 4.67 6.70
C GLU A 126 2.13 4.99 5.72
N LEU A 127 3.39 4.75 6.11
CA LEU A 127 4.55 4.97 5.26
C LEU A 127 4.78 3.83 4.26
N LEU A 128 4.41 2.60 4.63
CA LEU A 128 4.61 1.40 3.82
C LEU A 128 4.10 1.52 2.38
N PRO A 129 2.87 1.97 2.08
CA PRO A 129 2.39 2.07 0.71
C PRO A 129 3.25 3.03 -0.15
N PHE A 130 3.76 4.11 0.44
CA PHE A 130 4.64 5.06 -0.25
C PHE A 130 6.03 4.48 -0.52
N ILE A 131 6.56 3.66 0.40
CA ILE A 131 7.79 2.91 0.15
C ILE A 131 7.59 1.97 -1.04
N CYS A 132 6.49 1.21 -1.05
CA CYS A 132 6.16 0.27 -2.13
C CYS A 132 5.93 0.97 -3.49
N LEU A 133 5.47 2.22 -3.48
CA LEU A 133 5.27 3.03 -4.69
C LEU A 133 6.53 3.79 -5.15
N SER A 134 7.59 3.81 -4.33
CA SER A 134 8.83 4.52 -4.67
C SER A 134 9.55 3.88 -5.86
N ASP A 135 10.19 4.70 -6.69
CA ASP A 135 10.94 4.24 -7.86
C ASP A 135 12.00 3.21 -7.51
N ARG A 136 12.73 3.44 -6.41
CA ARG A 136 13.78 2.54 -5.94
C ARG A 136 13.23 1.16 -5.57
N PHE A 137 12.08 1.10 -4.91
CA PHE A 137 11.46 -0.17 -4.56
C PHE A 137 10.95 -0.90 -5.80
N LEU A 138 10.24 -0.18 -6.67
CA LEU A 138 9.68 -0.74 -7.90
C LEU A 138 10.77 -1.24 -8.86
N GLN A 139 11.88 -0.52 -8.99
CA GLN A 139 13.03 -0.97 -9.77
C GLN A 139 13.58 -2.29 -9.24
N HIS A 140 13.80 -2.39 -7.93
CA HIS A 140 14.25 -3.64 -7.30
C HIS A 140 13.26 -4.79 -7.52
N ALA A 141 11.96 -4.51 -7.46
CA ALA A 141 10.90 -5.49 -7.69
C ALA A 141 10.76 -5.93 -9.16
N ILE A 142 11.29 -5.17 -10.13
CA ILE A 142 11.35 -5.57 -11.55
C ILE A 142 12.56 -6.48 -11.81
N GLU A 143 13.66 -6.25 -11.10
CA GLU A 143 14.93 -6.96 -11.27
C GLU A 143 14.96 -8.34 -10.58
N THR A 144 13.96 -8.66 -9.75
CA THR A 144 13.89 -9.89 -8.92
C THR A 144 12.71 -10.76 -9.34
#